data_AF-A0A965K9P4-F1
#
_entry.id   AF-A0A965K9P4-F1
#
_cell.length_a   1.000
_cell.length_b   1.000
_cell.length_c   1.000
_cell.angle_alpha   90.00
_cell.angle_beta   90.00
_cell.angle_gamma   90.00
#
_symmetry.space_group_name_H-M   'P 1'
#
loop_
_entity.id
_entity.type
_entity.pdbx_description
1 polymer ?
#
loop_
_entity_poly.entity_id
_entity_poly.type
_entity_poly.pdbx_seq_one_letter_code
_entity_poly.pdbx_strand_id
1 'polypeptide(L)'
;MTWRFFKFVYIVLVIESIIFVLFYIFGFHGLLQLRTLYTHRELVMKDIESCMQQKQCLQDELALWHENDFAKEQYARERLHMKKKEEVVYFIKNNTNS
;
A
#
# COMPACT_ATOMS: atom_id res chain seq x y z
N MET A 1 -14.33 -42.80 53.40
CA MET A 1 -14.54 -41.35 53.16
C MET A 1 -13.52 -40.72 52.19
N THR A 2 -12.40 -41.38 51.89
CA THR A 2 -11.29 -40.86 51.06
C THR A 2 -11.55 -40.84 49.55
N TRP A 3 -12.29 -41.83 49.02
CA TRP A 3 -12.52 -41.98 47.56
C TRP A 3 -13.29 -40.83 46.90
N ARG A 4 -14.18 -40.15 47.63
CA ARG A 4 -14.91 -38.98 47.12
C ARG A 4 -14.01 -37.75 47.02
N PHE A 5 -13.06 -37.62 47.93
CA PHE A 5 -12.10 -36.52 47.95
C PHE A 5 -11.11 -36.61 46.78
N PHE A 6 -10.56 -37.81 46.53
CA PHE A 6 -9.69 -38.04 45.37
C PHE A 6 -10.38 -37.72 44.03
N LYS A 7 -11.66 -38.07 43.88
CA LYS A 7 -12.45 -37.71 42.69
C LYS A 7 -12.60 -36.21 42.51
N PHE A 8 -12.82 -35.46 43.60
CA PHE A 8 -12.91 -34.00 43.55
C PHE A 8 -11.59 -33.36 43.12
N VAL A 9 -10.47 -33.78 43.71
CA VAL A 9 -9.14 -33.29 43.35
C VAL A 9 -8.83 -33.57 41.88
N TYR A 10 -9.17 -34.77 41.39
CA TYR A 10 -8.97 -35.12 39.98
C TYR A 10 -9.78 -34.22 39.04
N ILE A 11 -11.06 -33.96 39.36
CA ILE A 11 -11.91 -33.09 38.53
C ILE A 11 -11.35 -31.67 38.49
N VAL A 12 -10.92 -31.12 39.63
CA VAL A 12 -10.32 -29.78 39.69
C VAL A 12 -9.05 -29.71 38.84
N LEU A 13 -8.18 -30.72 38.93
CA LEU A 13 -6.94 -30.78 38.17
C LEU A 13 -7.19 -30.88 36.65
N VAL A 14 -8.22 -31.62 36.24
CA VAL A 14 -8.62 -31.70 34.83
C VAL A 14 -9.15 -30.35 34.34
N ILE A 15 -9.98 -29.67 35.14
CA ILE A 15 -10.52 -28.34 34.78
C ILE A 15 -9.39 -27.31 34.66
N GLU A 16 -8.47 -27.29 35.61
CA GLU A 16 -7.31 -26.40 35.58
C GLU A 16 -6.44 -26.64 34.34
N SER A 17 -6.18 -27.92 34.01
CA SER A 17 -5.45 -28.29 32.79
C SER A 17 -6.15 -27.80 31.52
N ILE A 18 -7.48 -27.93 31.43
CA ILE A 18 -8.25 -27.43 30.29
C ILE A 18 -8.15 -25.90 30.19
N ILE A 19 -8.25 -25.19 31.32
CA ILE A 19 -8.10 -23.73 31.35
C ILE A 19 -6.69 -23.34 30.88
N PHE A 20 -5.64 -24.02 31.33
CA PHE A 20 -4.27 -23.78 30.87
C PHE A 20 -4.12 -24.00 29.36
N VAL A 21 -4.69 -25.07 28.81
CA VAL A 21 -4.66 -25.35 27.37
C VAL A 21 -5.40 -24.27 26.58
N LEU A 22 -6.56 -23.82 27.07
CA LEU A 22 -7.30 -22.72 26.44
C LEU A 22 -6.52 -21.41 26.51
N PHE A 23 -5.91 -21.07 27.64
CA PHE A 23 -5.03 -19.90 27.76
C PHE A 23 -3.78 -20.03 26.89
N TYR A 24 -3.26 -21.23 26.67
CA TYR A 24 -2.11 -21.42 25.79
C TYR A 24 -2.48 -21.22 24.31
N ILE A 25 -3.66 -21.67 23.89
CA ILE A 25 -4.14 -21.56 22.50
C ILE A 25 -4.71 -20.16 22.21
N PHE A 26 -5.54 -19.62 23.12
CA PHE A 26 -6.31 -18.39 22.96
C PHE A 26 -5.84 -17.22 23.83
N GLY A 27 -4.89 -17.42 24.74
CA GLY A 27 -4.38 -16.35 25.59
C GLY A 27 -3.72 -15.26 24.76
N PHE A 28 -3.58 -14.08 25.37
CA PHE A 28 -3.18 -12.80 24.79
C PHE A 28 -1.89 -12.81 23.92
N HIS A 29 -1.13 -13.91 23.90
CA HIS A 29 0.12 -14.14 23.14
C HIS A 29 0.15 -15.54 22.46
N GLY A 30 -1.00 -16.20 22.26
CA GLY A 30 -1.09 -17.54 21.66
C GLY A 30 -0.67 -17.55 20.20
N LEU A 31 -0.17 -18.70 19.72
CA LEU A 31 0.33 -18.99 18.36
C LEU A 31 -0.49 -18.36 17.19
N LEU A 32 -1.79 -18.12 17.39
CA LEU A 32 -2.65 -17.39 16.46
C LEU A 32 -2.17 -15.97 16.19
N GLN A 33 -1.75 -15.21 17.21
CA GLN A 33 -1.21 -13.87 17.05
C GLN A 33 0.10 -13.86 16.26
N LEU A 34 0.96 -14.87 16.48
CA LEU A 34 2.19 -15.01 15.72
C LEU A 34 1.89 -15.29 14.25
N ARG A 35 0.88 -16.12 13.96
CA ARG A 35 0.44 -16.38 12.59
C ARG A 35 -0.18 -15.14 11.94
N THR A 36 -1.04 -14.39 12.65
CA THR A 36 -1.63 -13.16 12.10
C THR A 36 -0.58 -12.07 11.90
N LEU A 37 0.43 -11.99 12.76
CA LEU A 37 1.53 -11.04 12.63
C LEU A 37 2.41 -11.36 11.42
N TYR A 38 2.64 -12.65 11.14
CA TYR A 38 3.42 -13.07 9.97
C TYR A 38 2.70 -12.75 8.65
N THR A 39 1.39 -13.00 8.57
CA THR A 39 0.60 -12.67 7.38
C THR A 39 0.47 -11.16 7.18
N HIS A 40 0.34 -10.38 8.26
CA HIS A 40 0.34 -8.91 8.17
C HIS A 40 1.71 -8.38 7.73
N ARG A 41 2.80 -8.98 8.22
CA ARG A 41 4.15 -8.62 7.77
C ARG A 41 4.35 -8.88 6.29
N GLU A 42 3.85 -10.00 5.77
CA GLU A 42 3.98 -10.34 4.34
C GLU A 42 3.17 -9.39 3.45
N LEU A 43 1.95 -9.02 3.85
CA LEU A 43 1.14 -8.04 3.13
C LEU A 43 1.80 -6.66 3.10
N VAL A 44 2.27 -6.17 4.25
CA VAL A 44 2.95 -4.87 4.34
C VAL A 44 4.25 -4.87 3.52
N MET A 45 5.00 -5.98 3.51
CA MET A 45 6.20 -6.09 2.67
C MET A 45 5.87 -6.04 1.18
N LYS A 46 4.79 -6.70 0.73
CA LYS A 46 4.34 -6.63 -0.67
C LYS A 46 3.89 -5.21 -1.04
N ASP A 47 3.19 -4.52 -0.15
CA ASP A 47 2.79 -3.14 -0.40
C ASP A 47 4.01 -2.20 -0.51
N ILE A 48 5.01 -2.39 0.36
CA ILE A 48 6.28 -1.65 0.30
C ILE A 48 7.00 -1.91 -1.02
N GLU A 49 7.10 -3.17 -1.44
CA GLU A 49 7.74 -3.56 -2.69
C GLU A 49 7.02 -2.95 -3.91
N SER A 50 5.69 -2.97 -3.92
CA SER A 50 4.89 -2.35 -4.98
C SER A 50 5.12 -0.83 -5.04
N CYS A 51 5.21 -0.17 -3.88
CA CYS A 51 5.45 1.26 -3.77
C CYS A 51 6.87 1.63 -4.24
N MET A 52 7.87 0.81 -3.91
CA MET A 52 9.24 0.99 -4.40
C MET A 52 9.31 0.84 -5.93
N GLN A 53 8.64 -0.16 -6.50
CA GLN A 53 8.58 -0.35 -7.95
C GLN A 53 7.90 0.83 -8.65
N GLN A 54 6.78 1.34 -8.12
CA GLN A 54 6.10 2.51 -8.67
C GLN A 54 6.98 3.76 -8.60
N LYS A 55 7.65 3.99 -7.46
CA LYS A 55 8.59 5.10 -7.31
C LYS A 55 9.72 5.01 -8.33
N GLN A 56 10.26 3.82 -8.55
CA GLN A 56 11.35 3.62 -9.51
C GLN A 56 10.87 3.86 -10.95
N CYS A 57 9.70 3.36 -11.32
CA CYS A 57 9.09 3.62 -12.63
C CYS A 57 8.86 5.13 -12.85
N LEU A 58 8.34 5.84 -11.85
CA LEU A 58 8.15 7.30 -11.89
C LEU A 58 9.48 8.07 -11.96
N GLN A 59 10.54 7.56 -11.31
CA GLN A 59 11.87 8.16 -11.39
C GLN A 59 12.51 7.94 -12.77
N ASP A 60 12.35 6.76 -13.35
CA ASP A 60 12.82 6.46 -14.71
C ASP A 60 12.06 7.29 -15.75
N GLU A 61 10.75 7.45 -15.58
CA GLU A 61 9.94 8.34 -16.41
C GLU A 61 10.37 9.80 -16.23
N LEU A 62 10.55 10.28 -15.00
CA LEU A 62 11.08 11.61 -14.76
C LEU A 62 12.46 11.81 -15.40
N ALA A 63 13.36 10.83 -15.31
CA ALA A 63 14.67 10.90 -15.93
C ALA A 63 14.57 11.02 -17.46
N LEU A 64 13.70 10.22 -18.10
CA LEU A 64 13.43 10.30 -19.54
C LEU A 64 12.85 11.66 -19.96
N TRP A 65 11.97 12.23 -19.14
CA TRP A 65 11.42 13.57 -19.36
C TRP A 65 12.43 14.69 -19.08
N HIS A 66 13.40 14.45 -18.19
CA HIS A 66 14.44 15.42 -17.84
C HIS A 66 15.61 15.44 -18.83
N GLU A 67 15.92 14.31 -19.45
CA GLU A 67 16.92 14.20 -20.54
C GLU A 67 16.41 14.78 -21.87
N ASN A 68 15.09 14.81 -22.07
CA ASN A 68 14.47 15.38 -23.26
C ASN A 68 13.79 16.73 -22.97
N ASP A 69 14.56 17.77 -22.67
CA ASP A 69 14.05 19.16 -22.58
C ASP A 69 13.25 19.57 -23.83
N PHE A 70 13.59 19.02 -24.99
CA PHE A 70 12.87 19.20 -26.24
C PHE A 70 11.46 18.58 -26.22
N ALA A 71 11.28 17.39 -25.63
CA ALA A 71 9.97 16.74 -25.52
C ALA A 71 9.06 17.48 -24.52
N LYS A 72 9.65 18.03 -23.44
CA LYS A 72 8.95 18.88 -22.47
C LYS A 72 8.47 20.18 -23.11
N GLU A 73 9.29 20.81 -23.95
CA GLU A 73 8.91 22.01 -24.70
C GLU A 73 7.82 21.71 -25.75
N GLN A 74 7.92 20.58 -26.45
CA GLN A 74 6.92 20.15 -27.43
C GLN A 74 5.56 19.86 -26.78
N TYR A 75 5.55 19.12 -25.67
CA TYR A 75 4.32 18.81 -24.92
C TYR A 75 3.67 20.07 -24.31
N ALA A 76 4.49 21.01 -23.81
CA ALA A 76 4.01 22.30 -23.34
C ALA A 76 3.41 23.15 -24.47
N ARG A 77 4.01 23.13 -25.67
CA ARG A 77 3.48 23.84 -26.84
C ARG A 77 2.16 23.25 -27.31
N GLU A 78 2.03 21.93 -27.33
CA GLU A 78 0.79 21.24 -27.73
C GLU A 78 -0.34 21.49 -26.72
N ARG A 79 -0.06 21.44 -25.41
CA ARG A 79 -1.08 21.71 -24.37
C ARG A 79 -1.45 23.18 -24.19
N LEU A 80 -0.52 24.10 -24.42
CA LEU A 80 -0.78 25.54 -24.27
C LEU A 80 -1.14 26.22 -25.59
N HIS A 81 -1.23 25.48 -26.70
CA HIS A 81 -1.42 26.01 -28.06
C HIS A 81 -0.44 27.16 -28.38
N MET A 82 0.79 27.07 -27.86
CA MET A 82 1.79 28.14 -28.00
C MET A 82 2.48 28.04 -29.37
N LYS A 83 2.53 29.17 -30.08
CA LYS A 83 3.06 29.26 -31.44
C LYS A 83 4.60 29.28 -31.46
N LYS A 84 5.22 28.81 -32.56
CA LYS A 84 6.68 28.87 -32.75
C LYS A 84 7.15 30.34 -32.72
N LYS A 85 8.32 30.61 -32.12
CA LYS A 85 8.89 31.96 -31.93
C LYS A 85 9.01 32.81 -33.21
N GLU A 86 8.96 32.18 -34.39
CA GLU A 86 9.12 32.83 -35.70
C GLU A 86 7.82 32.99 -36.49
N GLU A 87 6.65 32.65 -35.93
CA GLU A 87 5.42 32.55 -36.71
C GLU A 87 4.46 33.71 -36.39
N VAL A 88 4.34 34.69 -37.29
CA VAL A 88 3.47 35.87 -37.13
C VAL A 88 1.99 35.49 -37.25
N VAL A 89 1.16 35.87 -36.27
CA VAL A 89 -0.30 35.65 -36.30
C VAL A 89 -0.95 36.77 -37.11
N TYR A 90 -1.56 36.44 -38.25
CA TYR A 90 -2.40 37.36 -38.99
C TYR A 90 -3.79 37.38 -38.38
N PHE A 91 -4.14 38.45 -37.67
CA PHE A 91 -5.53 38.72 -37.34
C PHE A 91 -6.23 39.22 -38.60
N ILE A 92 -7.03 38.36 -39.23
CA ILE A 92 -7.95 38.79 -40.28
C ILE A 92 -9.06 39.58 -39.58
N LYS A 93 -8.95 40.91 -39.63
CA LYS A 93 -10.02 41.82 -39.21
C LYS A 93 -11.18 41.63 -40.18
N ASN A 94 -12.15 40.80 -39.83
CA ASN A 94 -13.42 40.74 -40.54
C ASN A 94 -14.10 42.10 -40.39
N ASN A 95 -14.02 42.92 -41.44
CA ASN A 95 -14.86 44.09 -41.59
C ASN A 95 -16.26 43.62 -41.97
N THR A 96 -17.06 43.23 -40.98
CA THR A 96 -18.51 43.18 -41.14
C THR A 96 -19.04 44.60 -41.05
N ASN A 97 -19.15 45.25 -42.21
CA ASN A 97 -20.06 46.36 -42.41
C ASN A 97 -21.48 45.90 -42.03
N SER A 98 -22.09 46.52 -41.03
CA SER A 98 -23.50 46.94 -41.11
C SER A 98 -23.81 47.97 -40.04
#